data_AF-A0A183M3E8-F1
#
_entry.id   AF-A0A183M3E8-F1
#
_cell.length_a   1.000
_cell.length_b   1.000
_cell.length_c   1.000
_cell.angle_alpha   90.00
_cell.angle_beta   90.00
_cell.angle_gamma   90.00
#
_symmetry.space_group_name_H-M   'P 1'
#
loop_
_entity.id
_entity.type
_entity.pdbx_description
1 polymer ?
#
loop_
_entity_poly.entity_id
_entity_poly.type
_entity_poly.pdbx_seq_one_letter_code
_entity_poly.pdbx_strand_id
1 'polypeptide(L)'
;MEALIQAVLVEDSFDDLEIAGRTAAVVCELLFCLFAQRLMPVGVEWSEEHLEDCLEFPIFIPFRHLLQMNPGDPKRELLLLLLTEMQTRQPRLGYHLLFFLKVSKVNDEKMSIYRNFCASQENPNLRDSLFKDMQLLSDDNRRLFAYLLPDVFTVFSSELSNDTEFLRLIVATIDPGMCNSLISEIVRGHLNLFPNNDLTNILNASLEWNSIEQLFFWQLINAHEIPTSRFLPLIHAVDSFKHPEACSNLILLLKLEKPSFELVRALLSRRNSNDLLSMTALHFWSCPDNQHAGRFSNILCSFINAPLSSTNAVGVSSATNNQNMKDVKDKRRSSSK
;
A
#
# COMPACT_ATOMS: atom_id res chain seq x y z
N MET A 1 10.36 -31.76 19.36
CA MET A 1 10.79 -30.47 18.82
C MET A 1 11.70 -29.72 19.79
N GLU A 2 11.33 -29.55 21.06
CA GLU A 2 12.22 -28.95 22.07
C GLU A 2 13.63 -29.57 22.09
N ALA A 3 13.70 -30.90 22.23
CA ALA A 3 14.97 -31.63 22.19
C ALA A 3 15.77 -31.46 20.88
N LEU A 4 15.08 -31.23 19.77
CA LEU A 4 15.73 -30.99 18.48
C LEU A 4 16.40 -29.61 18.47
N ILE A 5 15.69 -28.57 18.92
CA ILE A 5 16.25 -27.23 19.01
C ILE A 5 17.45 -27.23 19.96
N GLN A 6 17.34 -27.88 21.13
CA GLN A 6 18.49 -28.01 22.03
C GLN A 6 19.68 -28.73 21.37
N ALA A 7 19.44 -29.77 20.57
CA ALA A 7 20.50 -30.45 19.83
C ALA A 7 21.16 -29.51 18.81
N VAL A 8 20.37 -28.76 18.04
CA VAL A 8 20.87 -27.76 17.06
C VAL A 8 21.72 -26.69 17.74
N LEU A 9 21.35 -26.22 18.93
CA LEU A 9 22.06 -25.17 19.66
C LEU A 9 23.34 -25.64 20.38
N VAL A 10 23.59 -26.95 20.42
CA VAL A 10 24.78 -27.58 21.04
C VAL A 10 25.70 -28.21 19.99
N GLU A 11 25.18 -28.46 18.78
CA GLU A 11 25.95 -29.04 17.69
C GLU A 11 26.98 -28.03 17.15
N ASP A 12 28.27 -28.34 17.33
CA ASP A 12 29.39 -27.47 16.96
C ASP A 12 29.51 -27.26 15.43
N SER A 13 28.93 -28.16 14.63
CA SER A 13 29.02 -28.16 13.16
C SER A 13 27.78 -27.59 12.45
N PHE A 14 26.82 -27.05 13.20
CA PHE A 14 25.53 -26.64 12.62
C PHE A 14 25.62 -25.36 11.74
N ASP A 15 26.73 -24.63 11.80
CA ASP A 15 27.01 -23.51 10.90
C ASP A 15 27.29 -23.95 9.45
N ASP A 16 27.51 -25.24 9.20
CA ASP A 16 27.58 -25.81 7.85
C ASP A 16 26.20 -25.78 7.17
N LEU A 17 26.12 -25.06 6.06
CA LEU A 17 24.90 -24.90 5.27
C LEU A 17 24.31 -26.23 4.78
N GLU A 18 25.15 -27.23 4.49
CA GLU A 18 24.68 -28.56 4.06
C GLU A 18 24.00 -29.29 5.23
N ILE A 19 24.57 -29.20 6.44
CA ILE A 19 24.00 -29.80 7.65
C ILE A 19 22.70 -29.09 8.03
N ALA A 20 22.70 -27.76 8.03
CA ALA A 20 21.52 -26.94 8.29
C ALA A 20 20.40 -27.24 7.29
N GLY A 21 20.71 -27.27 6.00
CA GLY A 21 19.75 -27.56 4.92
C GLY A 21 19.16 -28.97 4.99
N ARG A 22 19.95 -29.99 5.35
CA ARG A 22 19.46 -31.36 5.57
C ARG A 22 18.59 -31.45 6.82
N THR A 23 18.98 -30.78 7.89
CA THR A 23 18.20 -30.73 9.14
C THR A 23 16.84 -30.06 8.89
N ALA A 24 16.85 -28.90 8.24
CA ALA A 24 15.64 -28.19 7.83
C ALA A 24 14.71 -29.08 6.98
N ALA A 25 15.27 -29.88 6.06
CA ALA A 25 14.51 -30.85 5.27
C ALA A 25 13.69 -31.80 6.15
N VAL A 26 14.37 -32.46 7.08
CA VAL A 26 13.75 -33.46 7.96
C VAL A 26 12.71 -32.80 8.86
N VAL A 27 13.00 -31.60 9.38
CA VAL A 27 12.06 -30.85 10.22
C VAL A 27 10.80 -30.47 9.44
N CYS A 28 10.95 -29.94 8.23
CA CYS A 28 9.82 -29.56 7.39
C CYS A 28 8.95 -30.77 7.02
N GLU A 29 9.54 -31.93 6.75
CA GLU A 29 8.80 -33.18 6.50
C GLU A 29 8.03 -33.65 7.74
N LEU A 30 8.69 -33.66 8.92
CA LEU A 30 8.05 -34.07 10.17
C LEU A 30 6.89 -33.14 10.58
N LEU A 31 7.01 -31.85 10.28
CA LEU A 31 6.02 -30.83 10.60
C LEU A 31 5.06 -30.54 9.44
N PHE A 32 5.16 -31.26 8.31
CA PHE A 32 4.41 -30.96 7.08
C PHE A 32 2.91 -30.83 7.33
N CYS A 33 2.33 -31.77 8.09
CA CYS A 33 0.91 -31.75 8.44
C CYS A 33 0.50 -30.50 9.24
N LEU A 34 1.40 -29.93 10.05
CA LEU A 34 1.11 -28.74 10.84
C LEU A 34 1.15 -27.46 9.99
N PHE A 35 2.03 -27.40 8.99
CA PHE A 35 2.00 -26.33 7.98
C PHE A 35 0.81 -26.47 7.03
N ALA A 36 0.34 -27.70 6.79
CA ALA A 36 -0.81 -28.00 5.94
C ALA A 36 -2.15 -27.73 6.65
N GLN A 37 -2.17 -27.84 7.98
CA GLN A 37 -3.33 -27.46 8.77
C GLN A 37 -3.57 -25.96 8.61
N ARG A 38 -4.82 -25.60 8.33
CA ARG A 38 -5.23 -24.21 8.42
C ARG A 38 -5.07 -23.83 9.88
N LEU A 39 -4.17 -22.87 10.15
CA LEU A 39 -3.97 -22.31 11.49
C LEU A 39 -5.30 -22.03 12.19
N MET A 40 -6.32 -21.63 11.42
CA MET A 40 -7.67 -21.37 11.93
C MET A 40 -8.74 -22.21 11.22
N PRO A 41 -9.65 -22.87 11.96
CA PRO A 41 -10.81 -23.57 11.39
C PRO A 41 -11.73 -22.62 10.62
N VAL A 42 -12.35 -23.13 9.56
CA VAL A 42 -13.36 -22.38 8.79
C VAL A 42 -14.67 -22.38 9.56
N GLY A 43 -15.26 -21.19 9.79
CA GLY A 43 -16.65 -21.06 10.22
C GLY A 43 -16.91 -20.90 11.72
N VAL A 44 -15.88 -20.89 12.57
CA VAL A 44 -16.00 -20.60 14.01
C VAL A 44 -15.54 -19.16 14.28
N GLU A 45 -16.24 -18.41 15.14
CA GLU A 45 -15.73 -17.16 15.68
C GLU A 45 -14.51 -17.46 16.56
N TRP A 46 -13.37 -16.84 16.28
CA TRP A 46 -12.15 -17.08 17.03
C TRP A 46 -12.22 -16.35 18.36
N SER A 47 -11.98 -17.05 19.47
CA SER A 47 -11.66 -16.39 20.74
C SER A 47 -10.15 -16.24 20.85
N GLU A 48 -9.69 -15.26 21.64
CA GLU A 48 -8.26 -15.10 21.94
C GLU A 48 -7.66 -16.38 22.54
N GLU A 49 -8.41 -17.09 23.38
CA GLU A 49 -7.97 -18.37 24.00
C GLU A 49 -7.62 -19.42 22.93
N HIS A 50 -8.47 -19.60 21.91
CA HIS A 50 -8.18 -20.54 20.82
C HIS A 50 -6.92 -20.15 20.03
N LEU A 51 -6.65 -18.85 19.89
CA LEU A 51 -5.43 -18.38 19.21
C LEU A 51 -4.19 -18.72 20.05
N GLU A 52 -4.26 -18.49 21.36
CA GLU A 52 -3.18 -18.79 22.30
C GLU A 52 -2.88 -20.30 22.35
N ASP A 53 -3.90 -21.16 22.33
CA ASP A 53 -3.77 -22.62 22.28
C ASP A 53 -3.00 -23.08 21.03
N CYS A 54 -3.21 -22.42 19.88
CA CYS A 54 -2.48 -22.76 18.65
C CYS A 54 -0.98 -22.58 18.82
N LEU A 55 -0.54 -21.68 19.70
CA LEU A 55 0.89 -21.47 19.93
C LEU A 55 1.55 -22.72 20.51
N GLU A 56 0.82 -23.61 21.19
CA GLU A 56 1.33 -24.87 21.72
C GLU A 56 1.86 -25.83 20.64
N PHE A 57 1.50 -25.62 19.37
CA PHE A 57 1.96 -26.47 18.28
C PHE A 57 3.49 -26.48 18.16
N PRO A 58 4.07 -27.66 17.84
CA PRO A 58 5.52 -27.82 17.75
C PRO A 58 6.22 -26.84 16.79
N ILE A 59 5.53 -26.41 15.74
CA ILE A 59 6.00 -25.45 14.74
C ILE A 59 6.44 -24.10 15.34
N PHE A 60 5.88 -23.71 16.50
CA PHE A 60 6.16 -22.43 17.15
C PHE A 60 7.28 -22.51 18.20
N ILE A 61 7.75 -23.71 18.54
CA ILE A 61 8.86 -23.90 19.50
C ILE A 61 10.14 -23.18 19.05
N PRO A 62 10.59 -23.25 17.78
CA PRO A 62 11.73 -22.47 17.31
C PRO A 62 11.58 -20.96 17.57
N PHE A 63 10.39 -20.41 17.32
CA PHE A 63 10.14 -18.98 17.50
C PHE A 63 10.13 -18.56 18.98
N ARG A 64 9.69 -19.45 19.89
CA ARG A 64 9.79 -19.22 21.33
C ARG A 64 11.24 -19.11 21.80
N HIS A 65 12.11 -20.00 21.33
CA HIS A 65 13.55 -19.91 21.61
C HIS A 65 14.13 -18.60 21.07
N LEU A 66 13.81 -18.26 19.82
CA LEU A 66 14.26 -17.02 19.19
C LEU A 66 13.85 -15.75 19.98
N LEU A 67 12.67 -15.74 20.59
CA LEU A 67 12.19 -14.66 21.47
C LEU A 67 12.95 -14.57 22.80
N GLN A 68 13.36 -15.71 23.36
CA GLN A 68 14.01 -15.79 24.68
C GLN A 68 15.51 -15.51 24.61
N MET A 69 16.12 -15.69 23.44
CA MET A 69 17.54 -15.52 23.22
C MET A 69 17.95 -14.04 23.09
N ASN A 70 19.08 -13.70 23.69
CA ASN A 70 19.65 -12.36 23.60
C ASN A 70 20.05 -12.06 22.13
N PRO A 71 19.84 -10.82 21.63
CA PRO A 71 20.20 -10.46 20.25
C PRO A 71 21.68 -10.65 19.89
N GLY A 72 22.59 -10.61 20.87
CA GLY A 72 24.03 -10.83 20.65
C GLY A 72 24.51 -12.27 20.89
N ASP A 73 23.60 -13.22 21.15
CA ASP A 73 23.97 -14.63 21.35
C ASP A 73 24.27 -15.28 19.98
N PRO A 74 25.48 -15.82 19.72
CA PRO A 74 25.80 -16.48 18.45
C PRO A 74 24.87 -17.67 18.16
N LYS A 75 24.32 -18.30 19.20
CA LYS A 75 23.34 -19.38 19.04
C LYS A 75 22.06 -18.91 18.37
N ARG A 76 21.74 -17.61 18.47
CA ARG A 76 20.58 -17.01 17.81
C ARG A 76 20.74 -17.05 16.29
N GLU A 77 21.94 -16.81 15.79
CA GLU A 77 22.27 -16.87 14.36
C GLU A 77 22.14 -18.30 13.82
N LEU A 78 22.54 -19.32 14.58
CA LEU A 78 22.33 -20.73 14.21
C LEU A 78 20.84 -21.06 14.06
N LEU A 79 20.00 -20.55 14.97
CA LEU A 79 18.56 -20.76 14.89
C LEU A 79 17.94 -20.00 13.70
N LEU A 80 18.40 -18.79 13.41
CA LEU A 80 17.98 -18.03 12.21
C LEU A 80 18.39 -18.74 10.92
N LEU A 81 19.58 -19.34 10.87
CA LEU A 81 20.04 -20.16 9.75
C LEU A 81 19.10 -21.35 9.53
N LEU A 82 18.77 -22.10 10.59
CA LEU A 82 17.81 -23.21 10.49
C LEU A 82 16.45 -22.72 9.96
N LEU A 83 15.92 -21.62 10.49
CA LEU A 83 14.63 -21.07 10.05
C LEU A 83 14.66 -20.61 8.60
N THR A 84 15.76 -20.01 8.15
CA THR A 84 15.96 -19.59 6.77
C THR A 84 15.96 -20.80 5.84
N GLU A 85 16.71 -21.85 6.19
CA GLU A 85 16.72 -23.13 5.46
C GLU A 85 15.37 -23.85 5.50
N MET A 86 14.58 -23.67 6.56
CA MET A 86 13.22 -24.18 6.61
C MET A 86 12.30 -23.42 5.67
N GLN A 87 12.40 -22.09 5.58
CA GLN A 87 11.53 -21.27 4.72
C GLN A 87 11.74 -21.56 3.23
N THR A 88 12.97 -21.84 2.79
CA THR A 88 13.24 -22.21 1.38
C THR A 88 12.47 -23.47 0.96
N ARG A 89 12.18 -24.36 1.91
CA ARG A 89 11.42 -25.61 1.69
C ARG A 89 9.94 -25.46 2.02
N GLN A 90 9.62 -24.65 3.02
CA GLN A 90 8.28 -24.41 3.52
C GLN A 90 7.99 -22.90 3.61
N PRO A 91 7.51 -22.29 2.52
CA PRO A 91 7.27 -20.84 2.46
C PRO A 91 6.29 -20.33 3.51
N ARG A 92 5.39 -21.19 4.01
CA ARG A 92 4.40 -20.83 5.04
C ARG A 92 5.03 -20.40 6.36
N LEU A 93 6.28 -20.77 6.62
CA LEU A 93 7.00 -20.43 7.85
C LEU A 93 6.99 -18.92 8.15
N GLY A 94 7.11 -18.08 7.11
CA GLY A 94 7.19 -16.63 7.27
C GLY A 94 5.92 -16.02 7.86
N TYR A 95 4.74 -16.33 7.32
CA TYR A 95 3.49 -15.85 7.92
C TYR A 95 3.15 -16.56 9.25
N HIS A 96 3.65 -17.78 9.49
CA HIS A 96 3.51 -18.42 10.80
C HIS A 96 4.30 -17.67 11.87
N LEU A 97 5.47 -17.12 11.53
CA LEU A 97 6.21 -16.23 12.42
C LEU A 97 5.41 -14.95 12.71
N LEU A 98 4.82 -14.32 11.68
CA LEU A 98 3.96 -13.14 11.89
C LEU A 98 2.76 -13.45 12.79
N PHE A 99 2.08 -14.58 12.55
CA PHE A 99 0.99 -15.07 13.39
C PHE A 99 1.43 -15.24 14.85
N PHE A 100 2.54 -15.95 15.05
CA PHE A 100 3.10 -16.20 16.37
C PHE A 100 3.39 -14.89 17.12
N LEU A 101 4.04 -13.93 16.46
CA LEU A 101 4.40 -12.64 17.06
C LEU A 101 3.17 -11.82 17.44
N LYS A 102 2.11 -11.83 16.62
CA LYS A 102 0.84 -11.14 16.97
C LYS A 102 0.17 -11.79 18.18
N VAL A 103 -0.02 -13.12 18.15
CA VAL A 103 -0.81 -13.82 19.19
C VAL A 103 -0.08 -13.92 20.52
N SER A 104 1.25 -13.99 20.51
CA SER A 104 2.02 -13.99 21.77
C SER A 104 2.03 -12.62 22.49
N LYS A 105 1.19 -11.67 22.03
CA LYS A 105 0.96 -10.34 22.63
C LYS A 105 2.26 -9.61 22.90
N VAL A 106 3.18 -9.73 21.94
CA VAL A 106 4.54 -9.28 22.10
C VAL A 106 4.65 -7.80 21.74
N ASN A 107 5.39 -7.02 22.51
CA ASN A 107 5.61 -5.60 22.22
C ASN A 107 6.29 -5.37 20.85
N ASP A 108 6.15 -4.16 20.31
CA ASP A 108 6.72 -3.75 19.01
C ASP A 108 8.22 -4.10 18.87
N GLU A 109 8.97 -4.03 19.98
CA GLU A 109 10.39 -4.39 20.02
C GLU A 109 10.66 -5.83 19.58
N LYS A 110 9.72 -6.75 19.77
CA LYS A 110 9.88 -8.17 19.42
C LYS A 110 9.37 -8.49 18.01
N MET A 111 8.63 -7.58 17.36
CA MET A 111 8.42 -7.68 15.92
C MET A 111 9.68 -7.39 15.10
N SER A 112 10.73 -6.83 15.73
CA SER A 112 12.09 -6.82 15.15
C SER A 112 12.62 -8.21 14.81
N ILE A 113 12.09 -9.27 15.43
CA ILE A 113 12.47 -10.65 15.13
C ILE A 113 12.17 -11.01 13.69
N TYR A 114 11.02 -10.57 13.17
CA TYR A 114 10.69 -10.79 11.77
C TYR A 114 11.66 -10.03 10.85
N ARG A 115 12.08 -8.81 11.23
CA ARG A 115 13.11 -8.04 10.50
C ARG A 115 14.45 -8.78 10.48
N ASN A 116 14.88 -9.32 11.62
CA ASN A 116 16.13 -10.08 11.73
C ASN A 116 16.05 -11.38 10.92
N PHE A 117 14.90 -12.05 10.93
CA PHE A 117 14.65 -13.23 10.12
C PHE A 117 14.71 -12.92 8.61
N CYS A 118 14.11 -11.82 8.15
CA CYS A 118 14.26 -11.41 6.76
C CYS A 118 15.71 -11.01 6.43
N ALA A 119 16.44 -10.43 7.39
CA ALA A 119 17.83 -10.03 7.21
C ALA A 119 18.81 -11.21 7.14
N SER A 120 18.46 -12.37 7.72
CA SER A 120 19.29 -13.58 7.66
C SER A 120 19.14 -14.38 6.36
N GLN A 121 18.22 -13.97 5.47
CA GLN A 121 18.02 -14.59 4.17
C GLN A 121 19.16 -14.25 3.20
N GLU A 122 19.38 -15.10 2.19
CA GLU A 122 20.43 -14.90 1.17
C GLU A 122 20.29 -13.57 0.40
N ASN A 123 19.06 -13.18 0.08
CA ASN A 123 18.73 -11.91 -0.59
C ASN A 123 17.76 -11.10 0.28
N PRO A 124 18.25 -10.40 1.30
CA PRO A 124 17.41 -9.77 2.30
C PRO A 124 16.67 -8.57 1.71
N ASN A 125 15.35 -8.71 1.57
CA ASN A 125 14.46 -7.61 1.25
C ASN A 125 13.19 -7.75 2.09
N LEU A 126 13.10 -6.93 3.14
CA LEU A 126 12.00 -7.01 4.09
C LEU A 126 10.64 -6.80 3.43
N ARG A 127 10.53 -5.82 2.52
CA ARG A 127 9.27 -5.52 1.82
C ARG A 127 8.82 -6.70 0.97
N ASP A 128 9.73 -7.29 0.19
CA ASP A 128 9.38 -8.39 -0.70
C ASP A 128 9.09 -9.68 0.08
N SER A 129 9.81 -9.94 1.16
CA SER A 129 9.54 -11.08 2.05
C SER A 129 8.18 -10.94 2.73
N LEU A 130 7.87 -9.74 3.24
CA LEU A 130 6.57 -9.44 3.84
C LEU A 130 5.42 -9.56 2.83
N PHE A 131 5.62 -9.04 1.62
CA PHE A 131 4.63 -9.16 0.55
C PHE A 131 4.36 -10.64 0.20
N LYS A 132 5.41 -11.45 0.00
CA LYS A 132 5.27 -12.88 -0.31
C LYS A 132 4.57 -13.66 0.80
N ASP A 133 4.96 -13.41 2.05
CA ASP A 133 4.37 -14.09 3.20
C ASP A 133 2.89 -13.73 3.37
N MET A 134 2.54 -12.45 3.22
CA MET A 134 1.16 -11.97 3.29
C MET A 134 0.32 -12.41 2.09
N GLN A 135 0.91 -12.49 0.90
CA GLN A 135 0.25 -13.04 -0.29
C GLN A 135 -0.06 -14.52 -0.10
N LEU A 136 0.91 -15.31 0.35
CA LEU A 136 0.68 -16.74 0.62
C LEU A 136 -0.38 -16.94 1.72
N LEU A 137 -0.37 -16.10 2.76
CA LEU A 137 -1.40 -16.10 3.79
C LEU A 137 -2.78 -15.75 3.21
N SER A 138 -2.86 -14.81 2.27
CA SER A 138 -4.13 -14.44 1.63
C SER A 138 -4.75 -15.61 0.86
N ASP A 139 -3.91 -16.40 0.18
CA ASP A 139 -4.31 -17.59 -0.57
C ASP A 139 -4.76 -18.72 0.37
N ASP A 140 -4.05 -18.91 1.49
CA ASP A 140 -4.33 -19.96 2.47
C ASP A 140 -5.54 -19.63 3.38
N ASN A 141 -5.62 -18.40 3.88
CA ASN A 141 -6.63 -17.95 4.84
C ASN A 141 -6.83 -16.43 4.86
N ARG A 142 -7.74 -15.94 4.02
CA ARG A 142 -8.15 -14.53 3.90
C ARG A 142 -8.57 -13.88 5.23
N ARG A 143 -9.22 -14.63 6.12
CA ARG A 143 -9.65 -14.09 7.43
C ARG A 143 -8.45 -13.84 8.34
N LEU A 144 -7.48 -14.74 8.32
CA LEU A 144 -6.27 -14.62 9.12
C LEU A 144 -5.38 -13.49 8.59
N PHE A 145 -5.34 -13.31 7.27
CA PHE A 145 -4.77 -12.13 6.63
C PHE A 145 -5.38 -10.84 7.19
N ALA A 146 -6.71 -10.70 7.17
CA ALA A 146 -7.38 -9.50 7.68
C ALA A 146 -7.15 -9.28 9.19
N TYR A 147 -7.06 -10.36 9.97
CA TYR A 147 -6.73 -10.30 11.39
C TYR A 147 -5.31 -9.81 11.66
N LEU A 148 -4.32 -10.25 10.88
CA LEU A 148 -2.91 -9.85 11.04
C LEU A 148 -2.61 -8.44 10.52
N LEU A 149 -3.42 -7.92 9.61
CA LEU A 149 -3.16 -6.70 8.88
C LEU A 149 -2.90 -5.45 9.77
N PRO A 150 -3.64 -5.18 10.85
CA PRO A 150 -3.40 -4.01 11.71
C PRO A 150 -1.99 -3.97 12.31
N ASP A 151 -1.52 -5.07 12.89
CA ASP A 151 -0.20 -5.14 13.53
C ASP A 151 0.92 -5.10 12.49
N VAL A 152 0.72 -5.77 11.36
CA VAL A 152 1.66 -5.73 10.24
C VAL A 152 1.84 -4.29 9.75
N PHE A 153 0.75 -3.54 9.53
CA PHE A 153 0.85 -2.14 9.11
C PHE A 153 1.44 -1.24 10.19
N THR A 154 1.10 -1.47 11.46
CA THR A 154 1.60 -0.66 12.58
C THR A 154 3.12 -0.78 12.66
N VAL A 155 3.66 -1.99 12.56
CA VAL A 155 5.09 -2.26 12.69
C VAL A 155 5.89 -1.97 11.42
N PHE A 156 5.34 -2.28 10.25
CA PHE A 156 6.04 -2.19 8.95
C PHE A 156 5.54 -1.03 8.10
N SER A 157 4.94 -0.01 8.73
CA SER A 157 4.43 1.17 8.04
C SER A 157 5.50 1.81 7.16
N SER A 158 6.75 1.94 7.59
CA SER A 158 7.83 2.53 6.78
C SER A 158 8.07 1.83 5.45
N GLU A 159 7.92 0.51 5.40
CA GLU A 159 8.14 -0.31 4.20
C GLU A 159 6.90 -0.41 3.32
N LEU A 160 5.72 -0.37 3.93
CA LEU A 160 4.43 -0.57 3.26
C LEU A 160 3.75 0.75 2.87
N SER A 161 4.18 1.87 3.44
CA SER A 161 3.61 3.18 3.13
C SER A 161 3.88 3.52 1.68
N ASN A 162 2.82 3.84 0.93
CA ASN A 162 2.87 4.11 -0.51
C ASN A 162 3.15 2.89 -1.41
N ASP A 163 3.10 1.68 -0.85
CA ASP A 163 3.20 0.44 -1.62
C ASP A 163 1.87 0.10 -2.29
N THR A 164 1.78 0.38 -3.58
CA THR A 164 0.57 0.18 -4.38
C THR A 164 0.24 -1.30 -4.58
N GLU A 165 1.25 -2.17 -4.60
CA GLU A 165 1.07 -3.60 -4.79
C GLU A 165 0.51 -4.22 -3.52
N PHE A 166 1.05 -3.84 -2.35
CA PHE A 166 0.56 -4.33 -1.07
C PHE A 166 -0.86 -3.85 -0.79
N LEU A 167 -1.17 -2.57 -1.06
CA LEU A 167 -2.55 -2.07 -0.92
C LEU A 167 -3.52 -2.78 -1.87
N ARG A 168 -3.09 -3.07 -3.10
CA ARG A 168 -3.89 -3.86 -4.05
C ARG A 168 -4.13 -5.28 -3.52
N LEU A 169 -3.12 -5.92 -2.94
CA LEU A 169 -3.25 -7.24 -2.31
C LEU A 169 -4.35 -7.22 -1.23
N ILE A 170 -4.42 -6.19 -0.39
CA ILE A 170 -5.47 -6.05 0.62
C ILE A 170 -6.85 -6.01 -0.04
N VAL A 171 -7.08 -5.10 -0.99
CA VAL A 171 -8.41 -4.92 -1.58
C VAL A 171 -8.81 -6.08 -2.50
N ALA A 172 -7.85 -6.81 -3.07
CA ALA A 172 -8.10 -8.05 -3.79
C ALA A 172 -8.44 -9.23 -2.84
N THR A 173 -7.92 -9.19 -1.61
CA THR A 173 -8.06 -10.26 -0.61
C THR A 173 -9.31 -10.10 0.26
N ILE A 174 -9.82 -8.91 0.51
CA ILE A 174 -10.96 -8.76 1.42
C ILE A 174 -12.31 -9.02 0.76
N ASP A 175 -13.30 -9.26 1.61
CA ASP A 175 -14.72 -9.37 1.28
C ASP A 175 -15.49 -8.27 2.04
N PRO A 176 -16.79 -8.07 1.81
CA PRO A 176 -17.53 -6.99 2.47
C PRO A 176 -17.51 -7.07 4.01
N GLY A 177 -17.51 -8.27 4.59
CA GLY A 177 -17.46 -8.45 6.03
C GLY A 177 -16.11 -8.06 6.61
N MET A 178 -15.02 -8.52 5.97
CA MET A 178 -13.66 -8.14 6.33
C MET A 178 -13.41 -6.64 6.12
N CYS A 179 -13.94 -6.06 5.04
CA CYS A 179 -13.84 -4.61 4.79
C CYS A 179 -14.48 -3.81 5.92
N ASN A 180 -15.68 -4.20 6.38
CA ASN A 180 -16.33 -3.56 7.53
C ASN A 180 -15.51 -3.68 8.82
N SER A 181 -14.90 -4.84 9.07
CA SER A 181 -14.00 -5.01 10.23
C SER A 181 -12.76 -4.12 10.13
N LEU A 182 -12.13 -4.02 8.96
CA LEU A 182 -10.98 -3.14 8.75
C LEU A 182 -11.33 -1.66 8.88
N ILE A 183 -12.48 -1.22 8.36
CA ILE A 183 -13.02 0.14 8.59
C ILE A 183 -13.16 0.39 10.09
N SER A 184 -13.67 -0.60 10.83
CA SER A 184 -13.81 -0.49 12.28
C SER A 184 -12.46 -0.38 13.00
N GLU A 185 -11.42 -1.09 12.56
CA GLU A 185 -10.05 -0.92 13.09
C GLU A 185 -9.46 0.46 12.74
N ILE A 186 -9.69 0.97 11.53
CA ILE A 186 -9.24 2.29 11.10
C ILE A 186 -9.89 3.38 11.96
N VAL A 187 -11.21 3.36 12.11
CA VAL A 187 -11.96 4.36 12.87
C VAL A 187 -11.63 4.32 14.37
N ARG A 188 -11.28 3.14 14.92
CA ARG A 188 -10.77 2.99 16.29
C ARG A 188 -9.32 3.47 16.45
N GLY A 189 -8.61 3.74 15.36
CA GLY A 189 -7.22 4.18 15.36
C GLY A 189 -6.20 3.04 15.49
N HIS A 190 -6.62 1.78 15.31
CA HIS A 190 -5.73 0.61 15.39
C HIS A 190 -5.08 0.26 14.04
N LEU A 191 -5.58 0.82 12.94
CA LEU A 191 -5.01 0.62 11.61
C LEU A 191 -4.93 1.96 10.87
N ASN A 192 -3.75 2.28 10.36
CA ASN A 192 -3.56 3.42 9.46
C ASN A 192 -2.89 2.93 8.17
N LEU A 193 -3.67 2.81 7.10
CA LEU A 193 -3.18 2.40 5.78
C LEU A 193 -2.50 3.56 5.02
N PHE A 194 -2.77 4.80 5.43
CA PHE A 194 -2.30 6.01 4.76
C PHE A 194 -1.59 6.96 5.75
N PRO A 195 -0.49 6.54 6.40
CA PRO A 195 0.25 7.40 7.31
C PRO A 195 0.97 8.55 6.59
N ASN A 196 1.27 8.38 5.30
CA ASN A 196 1.88 9.41 4.46
C ASN A 196 0.82 10.37 3.89
N ASN A 197 1.15 11.66 3.90
CA ASN A 197 0.26 12.71 3.38
C ASN A 197 0.19 12.77 1.85
N ASP A 198 1.09 12.11 1.13
CA ASP A 198 1.07 12.04 -0.33
C ASP A 198 0.40 10.75 -0.79
N LEU A 199 -0.76 10.91 -1.43
CA LEU A 199 -1.59 9.81 -1.93
C LEU A 199 -1.51 9.68 -3.45
N THR A 200 -0.74 10.53 -4.12
CA THR A 200 -0.79 10.69 -5.58
C THR A 200 -0.48 9.37 -6.29
N ASN A 201 0.55 8.65 -5.84
CA ASN A 201 0.95 7.38 -6.44
C ASN A 201 -0.13 6.30 -6.27
N ILE A 202 -0.64 6.11 -5.05
CA ILE A 202 -1.69 5.11 -4.76
C ILE A 202 -2.98 5.45 -5.51
N LEU A 203 -3.42 6.70 -5.50
CA LEU A 203 -4.65 7.12 -6.17
C LEU A 203 -4.56 6.86 -7.67
N ASN A 204 -3.44 7.19 -8.31
CA ASN A 204 -3.25 6.92 -9.74
C ASN A 204 -3.20 5.42 -10.04
N ALA A 205 -2.48 4.64 -9.23
CA ALA A 205 -2.42 3.19 -9.40
C ALA A 205 -3.81 2.54 -9.23
N SER A 206 -4.62 3.04 -8.30
CA SER A 206 -5.96 2.51 -8.02
C SER A 206 -6.94 2.63 -9.18
N LEU A 207 -6.72 3.56 -10.11
CA LEU A 207 -7.57 3.73 -11.29
C LEU A 207 -7.51 2.54 -12.25
N GLU A 208 -6.42 1.77 -12.22
CA GLU A 208 -6.19 0.59 -13.06
C GLU A 208 -6.61 -0.72 -12.36
N TRP A 209 -7.08 -0.63 -11.11
CA TRP A 209 -7.56 -1.80 -10.37
C TRP A 209 -8.96 -2.21 -10.83
N ASN A 210 -9.36 -3.45 -10.54
CA ASN A 210 -10.69 -3.90 -10.91
C ASN A 210 -11.79 -3.18 -10.09
N SER A 211 -13.03 -3.24 -10.55
CA SER A 211 -14.15 -2.53 -9.93
C SER A 211 -14.34 -2.83 -8.44
N ILE A 212 -14.19 -4.10 -8.01
CA ILE A 212 -14.36 -4.48 -6.60
C ILE A 212 -13.19 -3.97 -5.77
N GLU A 213 -11.96 -4.08 -6.28
CA GLU A 213 -10.75 -3.54 -5.66
C GLU A 213 -10.89 -2.02 -5.45
N GLN A 214 -11.36 -1.28 -6.47
CA GLN A 214 -11.62 0.16 -6.36
C GLN A 214 -12.70 0.48 -5.33
N LEU A 215 -13.81 -0.26 -5.32
CA LEU A 215 -14.88 -0.05 -4.34
C LEU A 215 -14.36 -0.22 -2.91
N PHE A 216 -13.64 -1.30 -2.61
CA PHE A 216 -13.07 -1.50 -1.29
C PHE A 216 -11.98 -0.49 -0.95
N PHE A 217 -11.12 -0.14 -1.90
CA PHE A 217 -10.14 0.93 -1.72
C PHE A 217 -10.81 2.24 -1.26
N TRP A 218 -11.87 2.64 -1.94
CA TRP A 218 -12.61 3.86 -1.59
C TRP A 218 -13.31 3.76 -0.24
N GLN A 219 -13.83 2.60 0.15
CA GLN A 219 -14.37 2.43 1.50
C GLN A 219 -13.29 2.59 2.58
N LEU A 220 -12.12 2.00 2.37
CA LEU A 220 -11.00 2.06 3.32
C LEU A 220 -10.40 3.47 3.40
N ILE A 221 -10.18 4.15 2.28
CA ILE A 221 -9.62 5.52 2.29
C ILE A 221 -10.59 6.53 2.91
N ASN A 222 -11.90 6.38 2.68
CA ASN A 222 -12.92 7.24 3.28
C ASN A 222 -13.08 7.00 4.79
N ALA A 223 -12.65 5.84 5.31
CA ALA A 223 -12.61 5.60 6.76
C ALA A 223 -11.50 6.40 7.46
N HIS A 224 -10.51 6.90 6.70
CA HIS A 224 -9.47 7.78 7.23
C HIS A 224 -9.90 9.25 7.16
N GLU A 225 -9.42 10.07 8.09
CA GLU A 225 -9.67 11.51 8.11
C GLU A 225 -8.76 12.29 7.14
N ILE A 226 -8.86 11.98 5.84
CA ILE A 226 -8.02 12.58 4.80
C ILE A 226 -8.73 13.82 4.22
N PRO A 227 -8.09 15.02 4.23
CA PRO A 227 -8.70 16.22 3.66
C PRO A 227 -8.95 16.10 2.15
N THR A 228 -10.12 16.56 1.68
CA THR A 228 -10.50 16.48 0.26
C THR A 228 -9.53 17.17 -0.69
N SER A 229 -8.79 18.18 -0.21
CA SER A 229 -7.73 18.85 -0.98
C SER A 229 -6.65 17.89 -1.49
N ARG A 230 -6.44 16.75 -0.82
CA ARG A 230 -5.47 15.71 -1.25
C ARG A 230 -5.90 14.96 -2.50
N PHE A 231 -7.20 14.96 -2.82
CA PHE A 231 -7.75 14.31 -4.01
C PHE A 231 -7.83 15.26 -5.23
N LEU A 232 -7.41 16.53 -5.09
CA LEU A 232 -7.38 17.49 -6.21
C LEU A 232 -6.62 16.98 -7.45
N PRO A 233 -5.44 16.34 -7.34
CA PRO A 233 -4.74 15.81 -8.51
C PRO A 233 -5.58 14.77 -9.26
N LEU A 234 -6.35 13.97 -8.51
CA LEU A 234 -7.20 12.92 -9.05
C LEU A 234 -8.37 13.50 -9.85
N ILE A 235 -8.92 14.65 -9.44
CA ILE A 235 -9.99 15.35 -10.17
C ILE A 235 -9.56 15.64 -11.60
N HIS A 236 -8.28 15.87 -11.90
CA HIS A 236 -7.83 16.09 -13.28
C HIS A 236 -7.61 14.79 -14.06
N ALA A 237 -7.27 13.70 -13.36
CA ALA A 237 -6.92 12.42 -13.97
C ALA A 237 -8.11 11.52 -14.29
N VAL A 238 -9.24 11.67 -13.56
CA VAL A 238 -10.38 10.75 -13.71
C VAL A 238 -11.20 10.99 -14.97
N ASP A 239 -11.58 9.91 -15.63
CA ASP A 239 -12.50 9.90 -16.75
C ASP A 239 -13.79 9.18 -16.35
N SER A 240 -14.95 9.79 -16.61
CA SER A 240 -16.24 9.27 -16.16
C SER A 240 -16.62 7.90 -16.76
N PHE A 241 -16.09 7.57 -17.95
CA PHE A 241 -16.34 6.27 -18.58
C PHE A 241 -15.33 5.22 -18.14
N LYS A 242 -14.06 5.60 -17.96
CA LYS A 242 -13.01 4.66 -17.58
C LYS A 242 -12.96 4.38 -16.08
N HIS A 243 -13.28 5.37 -15.26
CA HIS A 243 -13.13 5.32 -13.80
C HIS A 243 -14.45 5.63 -13.06
N PRO A 244 -15.53 4.88 -13.32
CA PRO A 244 -16.84 5.16 -12.74
C PRO A 244 -16.85 5.07 -11.20
N GLU A 245 -16.06 4.17 -10.60
CA GLU A 245 -15.96 3.98 -9.15
C GLU A 245 -15.31 5.19 -8.48
N ALA A 246 -14.19 5.67 -9.03
CA ALA A 246 -13.52 6.88 -8.55
C ALA A 246 -14.38 8.13 -8.74
N CYS A 247 -15.02 8.30 -9.91
CA CYS A 247 -15.93 9.41 -10.15
C CYS A 247 -17.12 9.42 -9.19
N SER A 248 -17.73 8.26 -8.93
CA SER A 248 -18.85 8.15 -7.99
C SER A 248 -18.44 8.54 -6.56
N ASN A 249 -17.27 8.07 -6.10
CA ASN A 249 -16.76 8.44 -4.79
C ASN A 249 -16.40 9.92 -4.69
N LEU A 250 -15.78 10.50 -5.73
CA LEU A 250 -15.50 11.94 -5.77
C LEU A 250 -16.78 12.77 -5.70
N ILE A 251 -17.87 12.37 -6.37
CA ILE A 251 -19.16 13.07 -6.25
C ILE A 251 -19.67 13.04 -4.80
N LEU A 252 -19.60 11.88 -4.14
CA LEU A 252 -20.04 11.72 -2.75
C LEU A 252 -19.17 12.53 -1.78
N LEU A 253 -17.86 12.56 -1.98
CA LEU A 253 -16.94 13.40 -1.21
C LEU A 253 -17.24 14.89 -1.40
N LEU A 254 -17.36 15.35 -2.64
CA LEU A 254 -17.63 16.76 -2.97
C LEU A 254 -19.00 17.23 -2.43
N LYS A 255 -19.98 16.33 -2.33
CA LYS A 255 -21.29 16.61 -1.72
C LYS A 255 -21.17 17.00 -0.25
N LEU A 256 -20.20 16.44 0.48
CA LEU A 256 -19.96 16.72 1.89
C LEU A 256 -19.10 17.96 2.12
N GLU A 257 -18.43 18.45 1.07
CA GLU A 257 -17.51 19.57 1.14
C GLU A 257 -18.11 20.92 0.77
N LYS A 258 -17.53 21.97 1.37
CA LYS A 258 -17.82 23.35 0.99
C LYS A 258 -17.04 23.71 -0.27
N PRO A 259 -17.64 24.44 -1.24
CA PRO A 259 -16.95 24.85 -2.45
C PRO A 259 -15.73 25.73 -2.10
N SER A 260 -14.56 25.36 -2.62
CA SER A 260 -13.33 26.15 -2.54
C SER A 260 -12.94 26.65 -3.93
N PHE A 261 -12.09 27.68 -3.98
CA PHE A 261 -11.59 28.22 -5.25
C PHE A 261 -10.83 27.14 -6.04
N GLU A 262 -10.01 26.35 -5.35
CA GLU A 262 -9.22 25.27 -5.93
C GLU A 262 -10.10 24.15 -6.49
N LEU A 263 -11.11 23.70 -5.74
CA LEU A 263 -12.03 22.64 -6.19
C LEU A 263 -12.85 23.09 -7.39
N VAL A 264 -13.43 24.30 -7.34
CA VAL A 264 -14.22 24.83 -8.46
C VAL A 264 -13.33 25.04 -9.69
N ARG A 265 -12.10 25.55 -9.52
CA ARG A 265 -11.13 25.68 -10.61
C ARG A 265 -10.79 24.31 -11.22
N ALA A 266 -10.56 23.31 -10.38
CA ALA A 266 -10.21 21.97 -10.83
C ALA A 266 -11.33 21.37 -11.69
N LEU A 267 -12.58 21.43 -11.22
CA LEU A 267 -13.75 20.95 -11.96
C LEU A 267 -13.96 21.71 -13.28
N LEU A 268 -13.92 23.06 -13.26
CA LEU A 268 -14.11 23.87 -14.47
C LEU A 268 -13.00 23.67 -15.51
N SER A 269 -11.81 23.24 -15.10
CA SER A 269 -10.67 23.04 -16.01
C SER A 269 -10.68 21.70 -16.75
N ARG A 270 -11.61 20.80 -16.40
CA ARG A 270 -11.75 19.49 -17.06
C ARG A 270 -12.28 19.68 -18.48
N ARG A 271 -11.65 19.02 -19.46
CA ARG A 271 -11.88 19.23 -20.90
C ARG A 271 -12.80 18.17 -21.56
N ASN A 272 -13.55 17.40 -20.78
CA ASN A 272 -14.36 16.31 -21.30
C ASN A 272 -15.79 16.80 -21.63
N SER A 273 -16.28 16.45 -22.83
CA SER A 273 -17.62 16.85 -23.30
C SER A 273 -18.77 16.16 -22.56
N ASN A 274 -18.53 14.98 -21.96
CA ASN A 274 -19.49 14.24 -21.14
C ASN A 274 -19.00 14.11 -19.68
N ASP A 275 -18.60 15.23 -19.10
CA ASP A 275 -18.07 15.29 -17.74
C ASP A 275 -19.18 15.28 -16.66
N LEU A 276 -19.72 14.09 -16.39
CA LEU A 276 -20.75 13.92 -15.36
C LEU A 276 -20.26 14.34 -13.96
N LEU A 277 -18.97 14.16 -13.63
CA LEU A 277 -18.39 14.54 -12.35
C LEU A 277 -18.52 16.06 -12.12
N SER A 278 -17.98 16.88 -13.02
CA SER A 278 -18.03 18.34 -12.88
C SER A 278 -19.45 18.86 -12.96
N MET A 279 -20.24 18.37 -13.91
CA MET A 279 -21.63 18.81 -14.06
C MET A 279 -22.43 18.55 -12.79
N THR A 280 -22.31 17.35 -12.21
CA THR A 280 -23.06 16.98 -11.00
C THR A 280 -22.62 17.78 -9.78
N ALA A 281 -21.30 17.89 -9.55
CA ALA A 281 -20.77 18.61 -8.40
C ALA A 281 -21.08 20.12 -8.44
N LEU A 282 -20.88 20.76 -9.61
CA LEU A 282 -21.17 22.17 -9.80
C LEU A 282 -22.68 22.46 -9.72
N HIS A 283 -23.51 21.58 -10.27
CA HIS A 283 -24.97 21.70 -10.15
C HIS A 283 -25.42 21.56 -8.68
N PHE A 284 -24.87 20.58 -7.94
CA PHE A 284 -25.21 20.41 -6.53
C PHE A 284 -24.92 21.68 -5.71
N TRP A 285 -23.77 22.33 -5.93
CA TRP A 285 -23.45 23.59 -5.25
C TRP A 285 -24.22 24.81 -5.78
N SER A 286 -24.78 24.77 -6.99
CA SER A 286 -25.58 25.86 -7.54
C SER A 286 -27.06 25.82 -7.16
N CYS A 287 -27.55 24.68 -6.65
CA CYS A 287 -28.94 24.53 -6.21
C CYS A 287 -29.33 25.60 -5.17
N PRO A 288 -30.47 26.31 -5.33
CA PRO A 288 -30.88 27.38 -4.43
C PRO A 288 -31.02 26.96 -2.95
N ASP A 289 -31.45 25.73 -2.71
CA ASP A 289 -31.63 25.18 -1.36
C ASP A 289 -30.31 24.72 -0.72
N ASN A 290 -29.19 24.75 -1.46
CA ASN A 290 -27.89 24.39 -0.92
C ASN A 290 -27.35 25.55 -0.06
N GLN A 291 -27.02 25.26 1.20
CA GLN A 291 -26.41 26.21 2.14
C GLN A 291 -25.13 26.88 1.62
N HIS A 292 -24.46 26.29 0.61
CA HIS A 292 -23.24 26.79 0.01
C HIS A 292 -23.43 27.56 -1.31
N ALA A 293 -24.67 27.71 -1.81
CA ALA A 293 -24.95 28.32 -3.11
C ALA A 293 -24.42 29.76 -3.22
N GLY A 294 -24.61 30.59 -2.19
CA GLY A 294 -24.09 31.96 -2.17
C GLY A 294 -22.56 32.01 -2.24
N ARG A 295 -21.88 31.09 -1.53
CA ARG A 295 -20.41 30.97 -1.57
C ARG A 295 -19.92 30.53 -2.95
N PHE A 296 -20.58 29.54 -3.54
CA PHE A 296 -20.27 29.07 -4.89
C PHE A 296 -20.45 30.18 -5.94
N SER A 297 -21.56 30.92 -5.87
CA SER A 297 -21.83 32.06 -6.75
C SER A 297 -20.74 33.14 -6.66
N ASN A 298 -20.31 33.51 -5.44
CA ASN A 298 -19.21 34.46 -5.25
C ASN A 298 -17.90 33.99 -5.88
N ILE A 299 -17.58 32.69 -5.75
CA ILE A 299 -16.41 32.08 -6.38
C ILE A 299 -16.52 32.14 -7.90
N LEU A 300 -17.67 31.79 -8.48
CA LEU A 300 -17.89 31.89 -9.94
C LEU A 300 -17.77 33.34 -10.42
N CYS A 301 -18.37 34.31 -9.72
CA CYS A 301 -18.23 35.73 -10.04
C CYS A 301 -16.76 36.16 -10.03
N SER A 302 -15.95 35.66 -9.09
CA SER A 302 -14.52 35.96 -9.05
C SER A 302 -13.75 35.38 -10.25
N PHE A 303 -14.14 34.20 -10.75
CA PHE A 303 -13.55 33.64 -11.98
C PHE A 303 -13.93 34.42 -13.23
N ILE A 304 -15.19 34.88 -13.32
CA ILE A 304 -15.70 35.64 -14.49
C ILE A 304 -15.11 37.07 -14.51
N ASN A 305 -15.02 37.69 -13.34
CA ASN A 305 -14.51 39.06 -13.19
C ASN A 305 -12.98 39.12 -13.07
N ALA A 306 -12.29 37.97 -13.05
CA ALA A 306 -10.84 37.95 -13.12
C ALA A 306 -10.42 38.59 -14.46
N PRO A 307 -9.61 39.66 -14.44
CA PRO A 307 -9.23 40.33 -15.67
C PRO A 307 -8.49 39.34 -16.59
N LEU A 308 -8.89 39.32 -17.87
CA LEU A 308 -8.28 38.54 -18.97
C LEU A 308 -6.79 38.89 -19.25
N SER A 309 -6.08 39.52 -18.31
CA SER A 309 -4.77 40.12 -18.49
C SER A 309 -3.60 39.13 -18.47
N SER A 310 -3.83 37.83 -18.64
CA SER A 310 -2.75 36.82 -18.76
C SER A 310 -2.88 35.87 -19.96
N THR A 311 -3.67 36.21 -20.98
CA THR A 311 -3.76 35.44 -22.23
C THR A 311 -3.22 36.20 -23.44
N ASN A 312 -2.09 36.90 -23.29
CA ASN A 312 -1.27 37.38 -24.41
C ASN A 312 0.22 37.46 -24.00
N ALA A 313 0.82 36.30 -23.72
CA ALA A 313 2.26 36.14 -23.68
C ALA A 313 2.68 34.78 -24.26
N VAL A 314 2.10 34.39 -25.40
CA VAL A 314 2.87 33.64 -26.40
C VAL A 314 3.37 34.70 -27.37
N GLY A 315 4.39 35.43 -26.93
CA GLY A 315 5.16 36.28 -27.80
C GLY A 315 5.75 35.40 -28.89
N VAL A 316 5.37 35.69 -30.13
CA VAL A 316 6.17 35.37 -31.30
C VAL A 316 7.58 35.87 -31.01
N SER A 317 8.46 34.95 -30.65
CA SER A 317 9.88 35.22 -30.53
C SER A 317 10.41 35.48 -31.93
N SER A 318 10.34 36.74 -32.35
CA SER A 318 11.19 37.28 -33.40
C SER A 318 12.64 37.23 -32.92
N ALA A 319 13.27 36.07 -33.11
CA ALA A 319 14.71 35.93 -33.00
C ALA A 319 15.33 36.59 -34.25
N THR A 320 15.68 37.86 -34.12
CA THR A 320 16.71 38.52 -34.93
C THR A 320 18.00 37.72 -34.82
N ASN A 321 18.26 36.86 -35.80
CA ASN A 321 19.56 36.23 -35.98
C ASN A 321 20.44 37.20 -36.76
N ASN A 322 21.28 37.92 -36.02
CA ASN A 322 22.31 38.79 -36.55
C ASN A 322 23.50 37.91 -36.96
N GLN A 323 23.59 37.52 -38.23
CA GLN A 323 24.83 37.11 -38.90
C GLN A 323 24.58 36.95 -40.42
N ASN A 324 25.56 37.37 -41.23
CA ASN A 324 25.61 37.38 -42.70
C ASN A 324 25.01 38.58 -43.45
N MET A 325 25.65 39.73 -43.29
CA MET A 325 25.76 40.74 -44.37
C MET A 325 27.22 41.19 -44.53
N LYS A 326 28.05 40.29 -45.06
CA LYS A 326 29.21 40.59 -45.90
C LYS A 326 29.27 39.50 -46.97
N ASP A 327 29.56 39.89 -48.20
CA ASP A 327 29.71 39.03 -49.39
C ASP A 327 28.49 38.74 -50.28
N VAL A 328 27.74 39.77 -50.71
CA VAL A 328 27.11 39.76 -52.05
C VAL A 328 27.04 41.18 -52.62
N LYS A 329 28.20 41.80 -52.88
CA LYS A 329 28.23 43.03 -53.70
C LYS A 329 29.50 43.16 -54.54
N ASP A 330 29.98 42.05 -55.10
CA ASP A 330 30.98 42.04 -56.17
C ASP A 330 30.84 40.79 -57.04
N LYS A 331 29.81 40.77 -57.91
CA LYS A 331 29.76 39.91 -59.10
C LYS A 331 28.62 40.27 -60.06
N ARG A 332 28.56 41.53 -60.49
CA ARG A 332 27.91 41.91 -61.76
C ARG A 332 28.65 43.09 -62.40
N ARG A 333 29.91 42.86 -62.80
CA ARG A 333 30.63 43.69 -63.78
C ARG A 333 31.86 42.94 -64.31
N SER A 334 31.62 41.87 -65.08
CA SER A 334 32.56 41.38 -66.11
C SER A 334 31.95 40.21 -66.89
N SER A 335 31.14 40.50 -67.90
CA SER A 335 31.01 39.68 -69.12
C SER A 335 29.89 40.21 -70.01
N SER A 336 30.21 41.14 -70.92
CA SER A 336 30.07 40.91 -72.37
C SER A 336 30.15 42.24 -73.14
N LYS A 337 31.25 42.36 -73.89
CA LYS A 337 31.53 43.30 -74.99
C LYS A 337 31.69 44.78 -74.66
#